data_AF-A0A1E7FBS2-F1
#
_entry.id   AF-A0A1E7FBS2-F1
#
_cell.length_a   1.000
_cell.length_b   1.000
_cell.length_c   1.000
_cell.angle_alpha   90.00
_cell.angle_beta   90.00
_cell.angle_gamma   90.00
#
_symmetry.space_group_name_H-M   'P 1'
#
loop_
_entity.id
_entity.type
_entity.pdbx_description
1 polymer ?
#
loop_
_entity_poly.entity_id
_entity_poly.type
_entity_poly.pdbx_seq_one_letter_code
_entity_poly.pdbx_strand_id
1 'polypeptide(L)'
;MSIPNGHQRRPRILFAVTGSVAAVKGPEIAVRLVKELGFDVRILLTHGGENFWNADDEWKEWQKLGDPVLHINLRDWADLLLVAPLSAHTLAKISNGLCDDTLSCVLRAWDYGHGLRPGKPLLLAPAMNTAMWEHPLTKLQLQTIQGFWNTADTTSRRQQLSSSSTYNDDESSSNDNNTVHIISPQVKNLACGEIGNGALASVDEILKVCRSHAHKR
;
A
#
# COMPACT_ATOMS: atom_id res chain seq x y z
N MET A 1 -12.62 -43.10 0.48
CA MET A 1 -12.85 -42.08 -0.57
C MET A 1 -12.30 -40.76 -0.06
N SER A 2 -11.11 -40.39 -0.52
CA SER A 2 -10.47 -39.13 -0.15
C SER A 2 -11.17 -38.00 -0.88
N ILE A 3 -11.67 -37.01 -0.13
CA ILE A 3 -12.27 -35.79 -0.67
C ILE A 3 -11.18 -35.08 -1.50
N PRO A 4 -11.43 -34.67 -2.76
CA PRO A 4 -10.45 -33.95 -3.53
C PRO A 4 -10.09 -32.64 -2.82
N ASN A 5 -8.80 -32.39 -2.59
CA ASN A 5 -8.31 -31.11 -2.09
C ASN A 5 -8.88 -29.98 -2.96
N GLY A 6 -9.77 -29.17 -2.38
CA GLY A 6 -10.25 -27.95 -3.01
C GLY A 6 -9.05 -27.12 -3.42
N HIS A 7 -8.99 -26.72 -4.69
CA HIS A 7 -7.88 -25.92 -5.19
C HIS A 7 -7.91 -24.56 -4.47
N GLN A 8 -7.04 -24.37 -3.48
CA GLN A 8 -6.86 -23.08 -2.81
C GLN A 8 -6.50 -22.04 -3.88
N ARG A 9 -7.35 -21.02 -4.07
CA ARG A 9 -7.09 -19.97 -5.05
C ARG A 9 -5.79 -19.24 -4.69
N ARG A 10 -4.99 -18.87 -5.71
CA ARG A 10 -3.79 -18.06 -5.50
C ARG A 10 -4.18 -16.72 -4.84
N PRO A 11 -3.43 -16.24 -3.82
CA PRO A 11 -3.64 -14.91 -3.27
C PRO A 11 -3.48 -13.86 -4.36
N ARG A 12 -4.35 -12.84 -4.39
CA ARG A 12 -4.32 -11.78 -5.39
C ARG A 12 -3.71 -10.51 -4.84
N ILE A 13 -2.70 -9.99 -5.52
CA ILE A 13 -2.04 -8.73 -5.15
C ILE A 13 -2.22 -7.71 -6.28
N LEU A 14 -2.76 -6.54 -5.92
CA LEU A 14 -2.66 -5.37 -6.76
C LEU A 14 -1.34 -4.69 -6.46
N PHE A 15 -0.46 -4.62 -7.45
CA PHE A 15 0.86 -4.03 -7.33
C PHE A 15 0.91 -2.71 -8.08
N ALA A 16 0.95 -1.60 -7.34
CA ALA A 16 1.05 -0.27 -7.87
C ALA A 16 2.50 0.25 -7.88
N VAL A 17 2.90 0.85 -8.99
CA VAL A 17 4.19 1.52 -9.16
C VAL A 17 3.94 2.98 -9.49
N THR A 18 4.53 3.88 -8.69
CA THR A 18 4.33 5.33 -8.83
C THR A 18 5.58 6.03 -9.36
N GLY A 19 5.44 7.30 -9.75
CA GLY A 19 6.52 8.13 -10.29
C GLY A 19 7.69 8.35 -9.34
N SER A 20 8.69 7.47 -9.40
CA SER A 20 9.95 7.54 -8.65
C SER A 20 11.05 6.87 -9.47
N VAL A 21 12.30 7.31 -9.35
CA VAL A 21 13.43 6.65 -10.03
C VAL A 21 13.56 5.18 -9.64
N ALA A 22 13.10 4.82 -8.43
CA ALA A 22 13.08 3.44 -7.98
C ALA A 22 12.08 2.54 -8.73
N ALA A 23 11.22 3.09 -9.59
CA ALA A 23 10.27 2.34 -10.40
C ALA A 23 10.95 1.33 -11.35
N VAL A 24 12.24 1.53 -11.64
CA VAL A 24 13.07 0.55 -12.38
C VAL A 24 13.12 -0.83 -11.71
N LYS A 25 12.85 -0.92 -10.40
CA LYS A 25 12.74 -2.19 -9.66
C LYS A 25 11.38 -2.86 -9.77
N GLY A 26 10.38 -2.20 -10.35
CA GLY A 26 9.03 -2.71 -10.52
C GLY A 26 8.98 -4.08 -11.21
N PRO A 27 9.66 -4.28 -12.36
CA PRO A 27 9.70 -5.58 -13.03
C PRO A 27 10.28 -6.71 -12.16
N GLU A 28 11.35 -6.43 -11.40
CA GLU A 28 11.95 -7.41 -10.49
C GLU A 28 10.96 -7.82 -9.40
N ILE A 29 10.33 -6.83 -8.74
CA ILE A 29 9.32 -7.08 -7.70
C ILE A 29 8.17 -7.91 -8.26
N ALA A 30 7.63 -7.54 -9.42
CA ALA A 30 6.52 -8.25 -10.07
C ALA A 30 6.85 -9.72 -10.36
N VAL A 31 8.02 -9.99 -10.96
CA VAL A 31 8.46 -11.36 -11.28
C VAL A 31 8.59 -12.18 -10.01
N ARG A 32 9.18 -11.62 -8.94
CA ARG A 32 9.39 -12.34 -7.69
C ARG A 32 8.10 -12.56 -6.91
N LEU A 33 7.15 -11.62 -6.94
CA LEU A 33 5.80 -11.82 -6.39
C LEU A 33 5.10 -13.04 -7.00
N VAL A 34 5.20 -13.23 -8.33
CA VAL A 34 4.63 -14.38 -9.01
C VAL A 34 5.42 -15.66 -8.73
N LYS A 35 6.74 -15.64 -8.94
CA LYS A 35 7.57 -16.85 -8.94
C LYS A 35 7.91 -17.38 -7.55
N GLU A 36 8.17 -16.48 -6.59
CA GLU A 36 8.62 -16.88 -5.24
C GLU A 36 7.46 -16.96 -4.24
N LEU A 37 6.45 -16.12 -4.39
CA LEU A 37 5.32 -16.05 -3.46
C LEU A 37 4.01 -16.62 -4.04
N GLY A 38 3.96 -16.94 -5.34
CA GLY A 38 2.79 -17.57 -5.95
C GLY A 38 1.57 -16.67 -6.10
N PHE A 39 1.74 -15.35 -6.02
CA PHE A 39 0.64 -14.41 -6.18
C PHE A 39 0.09 -14.39 -7.61
N ASP A 40 -1.21 -14.17 -7.73
CA ASP A 40 -1.82 -13.62 -8.93
C ASP A 40 -1.68 -12.09 -8.88
N VAL A 41 -0.95 -11.50 -9.82
CA VAL A 41 -0.49 -10.10 -9.76
C VAL A 41 -1.15 -9.29 -10.86
N ARG A 42 -1.82 -8.19 -10.49
CA ARG A 42 -2.20 -7.13 -11.42
C ARG A 42 -1.37 -5.90 -11.14
N ILE A 43 -0.88 -5.25 -12.19
CA ILE A 43 0.00 -4.08 -12.06
C ILE A 43 -0.76 -2.82 -12.47
N LEU A 44 -0.61 -1.77 -11.66
CA LEU A 44 -1.17 -0.45 -11.89
C LEU A 44 -0.05 0.59 -11.92
N LEU A 45 0.02 1.39 -12.97
CA LEU A 45 1.06 2.41 -13.13
C LEU A 45 0.43 3.80 -13.11
N THR A 46 1.00 4.72 -12.33
CA THR A 46 0.49 6.10 -12.34
C THR A 46 0.97 6.91 -13.55
N HIS A 47 2.07 6.51 -14.19
CA HIS A 47 2.61 7.17 -15.41
C HIS A 47 3.25 6.13 -16.36
N GLY A 48 2.88 6.19 -17.64
CA GLY A 48 3.73 5.79 -18.77
C GLY A 48 3.98 4.30 -19.01
N GLY A 49 3.01 3.41 -18.79
CA GLY A 49 3.17 2.00 -19.18
C GLY A 49 2.22 1.56 -20.27
N GLU A 50 2.74 1.33 -21.46
CA GLU A 50 1.94 0.92 -22.64
C GLU A 50 1.31 -0.48 -22.52
N ASN A 51 1.71 -1.29 -21.52
CA ASN A 51 1.25 -2.67 -21.31
C ASN A 51 0.60 -2.93 -19.94
N PHE A 52 0.30 -1.87 -19.18
CA PHE A 52 -0.29 -1.96 -17.85
C PHE A 52 -1.47 -1.00 -17.72
N TRP A 53 -2.37 -1.23 -16.77
CA TRP A 53 -3.45 -0.29 -16.49
C TRP A 53 -2.83 1.06 -16.13
N ASN A 54 -3.17 2.09 -16.90
CA ASN A 54 -2.73 3.45 -16.68
C ASN A 54 -3.77 4.21 -15.85
N ALA A 55 -3.30 5.25 -15.17
CA ALA A 55 -4.12 6.23 -14.46
C ALA A 55 -5.27 6.81 -15.32
N ASP A 56 -5.07 6.91 -16.64
CA ASP A 56 -6.05 7.49 -17.57
C ASP A 56 -7.08 6.48 -18.10
N ASP A 57 -6.93 5.19 -17.80
CA ASP A 57 -7.83 4.14 -18.30
C ASP A 57 -9.17 4.11 -17.56
N GLU A 58 -9.25 4.74 -16.39
CA GLU A 58 -10.43 4.77 -15.51
C GLU A 58 -11.72 5.23 -16.22
N TRP A 59 -11.59 6.22 -17.10
CA TRP A 59 -12.73 6.88 -17.73
C TRP A 59 -13.01 6.40 -19.16
N LYS A 60 -12.18 5.48 -19.69
CA LYS A 60 -12.32 4.99 -21.07
C LYS A 60 -13.48 4.01 -21.23
N GLU A 61 -13.71 3.17 -20.21
CA GLU A 61 -14.71 2.09 -20.26
C GLU A 61 -16.09 2.50 -19.73
N TRP A 62 -16.19 3.61 -19.00
CA TRP A 62 -17.47 4.07 -18.44
C TRP A 62 -18.23 4.94 -19.45
N GLN A 63 -19.28 4.38 -20.05
CA GLN A 63 -20.12 5.07 -21.04
C GLN A 63 -21.58 5.18 -20.58
N LYS A 64 -22.03 4.25 -19.72
CA LYS A 64 -23.42 4.12 -19.28
C LYS A 64 -23.51 3.68 -17.81
N LEU A 65 -24.64 4.02 -17.19
CA LEU A 65 -24.96 3.53 -15.84
C LEU A 65 -25.07 1.99 -15.86
N GLY A 66 -24.25 1.33 -15.05
CA GLY A 66 -24.13 -0.13 -15.01
C GLY A 66 -22.82 -0.68 -15.59
N ASP A 67 -22.03 0.16 -16.28
CA ASP A 67 -20.71 -0.24 -16.74
C ASP A 67 -19.74 -0.47 -15.56
N PRO A 68 -18.82 -1.43 -15.68
CA PRO A 68 -17.83 -1.71 -14.65
C PRO A 68 -16.99 -0.48 -14.32
N VAL A 69 -16.86 -0.15 -13.03
CA VAL A 69 -15.98 0.92 -12.55
C VAL A 69 -14.62 0.33 -12.21
N LEU A 70 -13.60 0.66 -13.01
CA LEU A 70 -12.29 0.01 -12.97
C LEU A 70 -11.65 -0.02 -11.56
N HIS A 71 -11.61 1.12 -10.86
CA HIS A 71 -10.99 1.18 -9.53
C HIS A 71 -11.73 0.31 -8.49
N ILE A 72 -13.06 0.22 -8.57
CA ILE A 72 -13.86 -0.66 -7.71
C ILE A 72 -13.57 -2.13 -8.03
N ASN A 73 -13.50 -2.49 -9.31
CA ASN A 73 -13.16 -3.85 -9.73
C ASN A 73 -11.77 -4.28 -9.29
N LEU A 74 -10.78 -3.39 -9.41
CA LEU A 74 -9.41 -3.65 -8.94
C LEU A 74 -9.37 -3.82 -7.42
N ARG A 75 -10.08 -2.95 -6.69
CA ARG A 75 -10.24 -3.03 -5.24
C ARG A 75 -10.92 -4.32 -4.79
N ASP A 76 -11.95 -4.78 -5.49
CA ASP A 76 -12.68 -6.01 -5.16
C ASP A 76 -11.86 -7.26 -5.48
N TRP A 77 -11.18 -7.26 -6.63
CA TRP A 77 -10.35 -8.38 -7.08
C TRP A 77 -9.16 -8.65 -6.14
N ALA A 78 -8.52 -7.61 -5.63
CA ALA A 78 -7.31 -7.72 -4.82
C ALA A 78 -7.57 -8.21 -3.40
N ASP A 79 -6.74 -9.11 -2.89
CA ASP A 79 -6.72 -9.49 -1.47
C ASP A 79 -5.85 -8.53 -0.65
N LEU A 80 -4.80 -7.97 -1.27
CA LEU A 80 -3.93 -6.92 -0.72
C LEU A 80 -3.43 -5.95 -1.80
N LEU A 81 -3.03 -4.74 -1.40
CA LEU A 81 -2.44 -3.71 -2.26
C LEU A 81 -1.01 -3.41 -1.82
N LEU A 82 -0.06 -3.51 -2.75
CA LEU A 82 1.32 -3.05 -2.58
C LEU A 82 1.56 -1.82 -3.44
N VAL A 83 2.05 -0.73 -2.84
CA VAL A 83 2.54 0.46 -3.57
C VAL A 83 4.05 0.55 -3.39
N ALA A 84 4.81 0.17 -4.42
CA ALA A 84 6.27 0.13 -4.36
C ALA A 84 6.93 0.39 -5.73
N PRO A 85 7.62 1.52 -5.91
CA PRO A 85 7.75 2.65 -4.99
C PRO A 85 6.45 3.45 -4.79
N LEU A 86 6.31 4.02 -3.59
CA LEU A 86 5.39 5.12 -3.28
C LEU A 86 6.15 6.46 -3.35
N SER A 87 5.77 7.30 -4.31
CA SER A 87 6.30 8.66 -4.49
C SER A 87 5.75 9.60 -3.42
N ALA A 88 6.45 10.72 -3.17
CA ALA A 88 5.95 11.78 -2.30
C ALA A 88 4.64 12.40 -2.82
N HIS A 89 4.47 12.48 -4.15
CA HIS A 89 3.25 12.99 -4.78
C HIS A 89 2.05 12.12 -4.44
N THR A 90 2.16 10.80 -4.67
CA THR A 90 1.10 9.86 -4.33
C THR A 90 0.88 9.79 -2.82
N LEU A 91 1.94 9.86 -2.00
CA LEU A 91 1.81 9.94 -0.53
C LEU A 91 0.95 11.15 -0.11
N ALA A 92 1.20 12.32 -0.71
CA ALA A 92 0.42 13.52 -0.46
C ALA A 92 -1.04 13.38 -0.93
N LYS A 93 -1.30 12.72 -2.06
CA LYS A 93 -2.67 12.43 -2.51
C LYS A 93 -3.43 11.59 -1.49
N ILE A 94 -2.82 10.48 -1.05
CA ILE A 94 -3.44 9.54 -0.10
C ILE A 94 -3.76 10.24 1.21
N SER A 95 -2.79 10.98 1.77
CA SER A 95 -2.97 11.64 3.07
C SER A 95 -4.06 12.72 3.07
N ASN A 96 -4.30 13.34 1.92
CA ASN A 96 -5.32 14.39 1.75
C ASN A 96 -6.65 13.85 1.19
N GLY A 97 -6.74 12.55 0.88
CA GLY A 97 -7.94 11.93 0.33
C GLY A 97 -8.27 12.35 -1.11
N LEU A 98 -7.27 12.74 -1.90
CA LEU A 98 -7.44 13.04 -3.32
C LEU A 98 -7.71 11.75 -4.12
N CYS A 99 -8.51 11.86 -5.19
CA CYS A 99 -8.97 10.76 -6.04
C CYS A 99 -9.07 11.23 -7.51
N ASP A 100 -7.92 11.55 -8.10
CA ASP A 100 -7.77 12.17 -9.42
C ASP A 100 -7.07 11.24 -10.44
N ASP A 101 -6.71 10.03 -10.05
CA ASP A 101 -6.19 8.96 -10.89
C ASP A 101 -6.65 7.57 -10.41
N THR A 102 -6.59 6.54 -11.27
CA THR A 102 -7.03 5.17 -10.92
C THR A 102 -6.47 4.68 -9.57
N LEU A 103 -5.19 4.94 -9.28
CA LEU A 103 -4.56 4.46 -8.04
C LEU A 103 -5.12 5.17 -6.81
N SER A 104 -5.22 6.49 -6.86
CA SER A 104 -5.79 7.30 -5.78
C SER A 104 -7.28 7.00 -5.57
N CYS A 105 -8.04 6.72 -6.64
CA CYS A 105 -9.41 6.20 -6.56
C CYS A 105 -9.49 4.82 -5.89
N VAL A 106 -8.65 3.85 -6.30
CA VAL A 106 -8.54 2.53 -5.65
C VAL A 106 -8.22 2.68 -4.17
N LEU A 107 -7.24 3.51 -3.84
CA LEU A 107 -6.81 3.75 -2.47
C LEU A 107 -7.93 4.38 -1.65
N ARG A 108 -8.65 5.37 -2.19
CA ARG A 108 -9.78 6.04 -1.52
C ARG A 108 -10.96 5.11 -1.25
N ALA A 109 -11.17 4.13 -2.14
CA ALA A 109 -12.23 3.13 -2.07
C ALA A 109 -11.78 1.81 -1.39
N TRP A 110 -10.54 1.75 -0.89
CA TRP A 110 -9.96 0.53 -0.35
C TRP A 110 -10.80 -0.03 0.79
N ASP A 111 -10.73 -1.35 1.04
CA ASP A 111 -11.44 -1.93 2.18
C ASP A 111 -10.63 -1.73 3.46
N TYR A 112 -10.95 -0.67 4.20
CA TYR A 112 -10.33 -0.35 5.49
C TYR A 112 -10.83 -1.23 6.64
N GLY A 113 -11.82 -2.09 6.39
CA GLY A 113 -12.57 -2.76 7.45
C GLY A 113 -13.68 -1.86 8.00
N HIS A 114 -14.72 -2.49 8.54
CA HIS A 114 -15.86 -1.80 9.15
C HIS A 114 -16.23 -2.52 10.45
N GLY A 115 -16.27 -1.77 11.55
CA GLY A 115 -16.60 -2.30 12.87
C GLY A 115 -15.64 -3.41 13.31
N LEU A 116 -16.15 -4.63 13.45
CA LEU A 116 -15.42 -5.79 14.00
C LEU A 116 -14.60 -6.57 12.96
N ARG A 117 -14.61 -6.19 11.67
CA ARG A 117 -13.91 -6.92 10.60
C ARG A 117 -12.61 -6.21 10.18
N PRO A 118 -11.47 -6.91 10.11
CA PRO A 118 -10.23 -6.33 9.59
C PRO A 118 -10.34 -6.03 8.09
N GLY A 119 -9.80 -4.87 7.68
CA GLY A 119 -9.67 -4.47 6.29
C GLY A 119 -8.73 -5.36 5.46
N LYS A 120 -8.59 -5.02 4.18
CA LYS A 120 -7.59 -5.62 3.28
C LYS A 120 -6.23 -4.96 3.54
N PRO A 121 -5.12 -5.72 3.58
CA PRO A 121 -3.80 -5.14 3.81
C PRO A 121 -3.38 -4.15 2.73
N LEU A 122 -2.79 -3.03 3.15
CA LEU A 122 -2.17 -2.00 2.32
C LEU A 122 -0.70 -1.85 2.71
N LEU A 123 0.19 -2.18 1.79
CA LEU A 123 1.63 -2.15 1.97
C LEU A 123 2.20 -0.98 1.19
N LEU A 124 2.85 -0.03 1.87
CA LEU A 124 3.38 1.18 1.27
C LEU A 124 4.90 1.18 1.41
N ALA A 125 5.63 1.26 0.30
CA ALA A 125 7.09 1.34 0.30
C ALA A 125 7.55 2.70 -0.28
N PRO A 126 7.71 3.74 0.57
CA PRO A 126 8.16 5.06 0.13
C PRO A 126 9.52 5.01 -0.56
N ALA A 127 9.68 5.81 -1.62
CA ALA A 127 10.96 6.04 -2.27
C ALA A 127 11.06 7.46 -2.83
N MET A 128 11.90 8.28 -2.21
CA MET A 128 12.07 9.69 -2.54
C MET A 128 13.47 10.18 -2.15
N ASN A 129 13.88 11.36 -2.63
CA ASN A 129 15.15 11.95 -2.20
C ASN A 129 15.16 12.21 -0.68
N THR A 130 16.34 12.21 -0.05
CA THR A 130 16.48 12.41 1.40
C THR A 130 15.88 13.71 1.91
N ALA A 131 16.05 14.82 1.21
CA ALA A 131 15.43 16.08 1.60
C ALA A 131 13.88 15.99 1.60
N MET A 132 13.30 15.19 0.70
CA MET A 132 11.86 14.92 0.69
C MET A 132 11.47 13.97 1.83
N TRP A 133 12.27 12.95 2.12
CA TRP A 133 12.01 12.00 3.20
C TRP A 133 12.04 12.67 4.58
N GLU A 134 13.03 13.54 4.80
CA GLU A 134 13.21 14.29 6.05
C GLU A 134 12.25 15.49 6.17
N HIS A 135 11.49 15.79 5.11
CA HIS A 135 10.54 16.88 5.12
C HIS A 135 9.45 16.65 6.18
N PRO A 136 9.10 17.65 7.02
CA PRO A 136 8.13 17.46 8.10
C PRO A 136 6.75 17.01 7.62
N LEU A 137 6.34 17.43 6.41
CA LEU A 137 5.09 16.95 5.80
C LEU A 137 5.11 15.45 5.52
N THR A 138 6.24 14.87 5.10
CA THR A 138 6.34 13.43 4.84
C THR A 138 6.05 12.64 6.11
N LYS A 139 6.66 13.06 7.24
CA LYS A 139 6.39 12.47 8.55
C LYS A 139 4.92 12.61 8.94
N LEU A 140 4.34 13.80 8.80
CA LEU A 140 2.94 14.04 9.13
C LEU A 140 1.99 13.19 8.28
N GLN A 141 2.22 13.10 6.96
CA GLN A 141 1.41 12.32 6.03
C GLN A 141 1.46 10.82 6.37
N LEU A 142 2.64 10.27 6.67
CA LEU A 142 2.79 8.89 7.11
C LEU A 142 2.03 8.64 8.42
N GLN A 143 2.15 9.54 9.39
CA GLN A 143 1.42 9.46 10.65
C GLN A 143 -0.10 9.55 10.45
N THR A 144 -0.58 10.42 9.55
CA THR A 144 -2.00 10.52 9.20
C THR A 144 -2.51 9.20 8.65
N ILE A 145 -1.79 8.60 7.69
CA ILE A 145 -2.18 7.33 7.07
C ILE A 145 -2.21 6.21 8.12
N GLN A 146 -1.15 6.07 8.91
CA GLN A 146 -1.08 5.05 9.98
C GLN A 146 -2.15 5.29 11.05
N GLY A 147 -2.38 6.54 11.43
CA GLY A 147 -3.34 6.94 12.46
C GLY A 147 -4.77 6.59 12.09
N PHE A 148 -5.21 6.90 10.86
CA PHE A 148 -6.54 6.50 10.39
C PHE A 148 -6.71 4.98 10.36
N TRP A 149 -5.69 4.26 9.92
CA TRP A 149 -5.77 2.81 9.70
C TRP A 149 -5.69 1.96 10.97
N ASN A 150 -5.03 2.45 12.01
CA ASN A 150 -4.95 1.80 13.32
C ASN A 150 -6.21 2.00 14.18
N THR A 151 -7.18 2.82 13.75
CA THR A 151 -8.36 3.20 14.58
C THR A 151 -9.50 2.17 14.55
N ALA A 152 -9.33 1.02 13.88
CA ALA A 152 -10.26 -0.11 14.00
C ALA A 152 -10.43 -0.59 15.46
N ASP A 153 -9.51 -0.21 16.36
CA ASP A 153 -9.65 -0.37 17.80
C ASP A 153 -10.39 0.84 18.43
N THR A 154 -11.65 1.07 18.03
CA THR A 154 -12.42 2.27 18.42
C THR A 154 -12.92 2.24 19.86
N THR A 155 -12.70 1.14 20.61
CA THR A 155 -13.13 1.03 22.02
C THR A 155 -12.24 1.88 22.95
N SER A 156 -10.94 1.99 22.64
CA SER A 156 -9.95 2.61 23.54
C SER A 156 -9.92 4.15 23.46
N ARG A 157 -10.34 4.73 22.33
CA ARG A 157 -10.27 6.20 22.11
C ARG A 157 -11.41 6.97 22.79
N ARG A 158 -12.53 6.31 23.11
CA ARG A 158 -13.66 6.94 23.81
C ARG A 158 -13.41 7.15 25.30
N GLN A 159 -12.44 6.42 25.91
CA GLN A 159 -12.05 6.59 27.32
C GLN A 159 -10.88 7.58 27.53
N GLN A 160 -10.03 7.83 26.54
CA GLN A 160 -8.89 8.75 26.70
C GLN A 160 -9.22 10.25 26.53
N LEU A 161 -10.37 10.60 25.94
CA LEU A 161 -10.84 12.00 25.89
C LEU A 161 -11.42 12.50 27.22
N SER A 162 -11.51 11.64 28.25
CA SER A 162 -11.95 12.01 29.60
C SER A 162 -10.83 12.13 30.64
N SER A 163 -9.55 11.95 30.28
CA SER A 163 -8.44 12.08 31.23
C SER A 163 -7.20 12.65 30.59
N SER A 164 -7.02 13.96 30.76
CA SER A 164 -5.75 14.65 30.60
C SER A 164 -4.65 14.09 31.50
N SER A 165 -3.41 14.09 30.98
CA SER A 165 -2.11 13.95 31.66
C SER A 165 -1.57 12.52 31.90
N THR A 166 -0.70 12.03 31.01
CA THR A 166 0.77 11.86 31.22
C THR A 166 1.41 11.25 29.97
N TYR A 167 2.57 11.80 29.57
CA TYR A 167 3.49 11.17 28.61
C TYR A 167 4.12 9.95 29.28
N ASN A 168 4.02 8.78 28.64
CA ASN A 168 4.90 7.65 28.87
C ASN A 168 5.35 7.11 27.50
N ASP A 169 6.65 7.21 27.26
CA ASP A 169 7.38 6.40 26.30
C ASP A 169 7.45 4.94 26.81
N ASP A 170 7.65 4.01 25.87
CA ASP A 170 7.80 2.56 26.04
C ASP A 170 6.51 1.72 26.20
N GLU A 171 6.03 1.16 25.08
CA GLU A 171 5.71 -0.27 25.01
C GLU A 171 5.56 -0.73 23.53
N SER A 172 6.57 -1.43 23.04
CA SER A 172 6.53 -2.21 21.80
C SER A 172 5.70 -3.48 22.02
N SER A 173 4.38 -3.34 21.99
CA SER A 173 3.45 -4.45 21.88
C SER A 173 2.97 -4.50 20.42
N SER A 174 3.50 -5.44 19.65
CA SER A 174 3.15 -5.66 18.24
C SER A 174 1.72 -6.14 18.12
N ASN A 175 0.78 -5.19 18.10
CA ASN A 175 -0.62 -5.47 17.78
C ASN A 175 -0.72 -5.77 16.28
N ASP A 176 -0.58 -7.06 15.95
CA ASP A 176 -0.33 -7.63 14.61
C ASP A 176 -1.54 -7.55 13.64
N ASN A 177 -2.53 -6.73 14.00
CA ASN A 177 -3.78 -6.49 13.29
C ASN A 177 -3.77 -5.22 12.45
N ASN A 178 -2.64 -4.51 12.38
CA ASN A 178 -2.55 -3.31 11.56
C ASN A 178 -2.67 -3.66 10.07
N THR A 179 -3.68 -3.11 9.42
CA THR A 179 -3.92 -3.36 7.98
C THR A 179 -3.14 -2.42 7.07
N VAL A 180 -2.42 -1.42 7.61
CA VAL A 180 -1.43 -0.63 6.84
C VAL A 180 -0.02 -0.83 7.35
N HIS A 181 0.87 -1.29 6.47
CA HIS A 181 2.29 -1.44 6.77
C HIS A 181 3.12 -0.47 5.93
N ILE A 182 3.89 0.40 6.59
CA ILE A 182 4.91 1.23 5.96
C ILE A 182 6.22 0.45 5.95
N ILE A 183 6.73 0.17 4.76
CA ILE A 183 8.03 -0.46 4.53
C ILE A 183 9.05 0.65 4.40
N SER A 184 9.74 0.96 5.50
CA SER A 184 10.67 2.09 5.58
C SER A 184 11.73 2.07 4.46
N PRO A 185 12.12 3.25 3.95
CA PRO A 185 13.21 3.35 3.00
C PRO A 185 14.55 2.92 3.63
N GLN A 186 15.55 2.73 2.79
CA GLN A 186 16.91 2.39 3.19
C GLN A 186 17.89 3.52 2.86
N VAL A 187 19.03 3.52 3.55
CA VAL A 187 20.17 4.39 3.22
C VAL A 187 20.97 3.74 2.08
N LYS A 188 21.03 4.41 0.93
CA LYS A 188 21.79 3.97 -0.26
C LYS A 188 22.25 5.15 -1.10
N ASN A 189 23.09 4.88 -2.09
CA ASN A 189 23.34 5.82 -3.20
C ASN A 189 22.02 6.11 -3.91
N LEU A 190 21.62 7.37 -3.89
CA LEU A 190 20.44 7.89 -4.56
C LEU A 190 20.77 8.26 -6.00
N ALA A 191 19.72 8.50 -6.81
CA ALA A 191 19.86 8.89 -8.21
C ALA A 191 20.65 10.19 -8.42
N CYS A 192 20.71 11.07 -7.40
CA CYS A 192 21.52 12.29 -7.42
C CYS A 192 23.02 12.06 -7.16
N GLY A 193 23.46 10.81 -6.89
CA GLY A 193 24.86 10.47 -6.63
C GLY A 193 25.28 10.56 -5.17
N GLU A 194 24.39 10.97 -4.26
CA GLU A 194 24.67 11.08 -2.83
C GLU A 194 24.14 9.87 -2.05
N ILE A 195 24.81 9.51 -0.96
CA ILE A 195 24.29 8.54 0.02
C ILE A 195 23.22 9.25 0.84
N GLY A 196 22.00 8.71 0.85
CA GLY A 196 20.90 9.33 1.54
C GLY A 196 19.86 8.33 2.04
N ASN A 197 19.15 8.72 3.10
CA ASN A 197 17.99 8.00 3.63
C ASN A 197 16.75 8.35 2.81
N GLY A 198 16.17 7.40 2.08
CA GLY A 198 15.04 7.66 1.17
C GLY A 198 14.96 6.71 -0.03
N ALA A 199 15.99 5.89 -0.25
CA ALA A 199 15.94 4.86 -1.29
C ALA A 199 14.85 3.83 -0.97
N LEU A 200 14.16 3.34 -2.01
CA LEU A 200 13.21 2.24 -1.88
C LEU A 200 13.85 1.08 -1.10
N ALA A 201 13.11 0.46 -0.18
CA ALA A 201 13.51 -0.75 0.54
C ALA A 201 14.07 -1.84 -0.39
N SER A 202 14.84 -2.79 0.16
CA SER A 202 15.30 -3.93 -0.64
C SER A 202 14.10 -4.73 -1.15
N VAL A 203 14.24 -5.34 -2.33
CA VAL A 203 13.18 -6.18 -2.89
C VAL A 203 12.88 -7.36 -1.94
N ASP A 204 13.90 -7.90 -1.28
CA ASP A 204 13.75 -8.94 -0.26
C ASP A 204 12.88 -8.51 0.93
N GLU A 205 13.08 -7.29 1.45
CA GLU A 205 12.27 -6.80 2.57
C GLU A 205 10.81 -6.57 2.12
N ILE A 206 10.61 -6.04 0.92
CA ILE A 206 9.26 -5.87 0.35
C ILE A 206 8.55 -7.22 0.24
N LEU A 207 9.22 -8.24 -0.31
CA LEU A 207 8.64 -9.58 -0.48
C LEU A 207 8.40 -10.28 0.87
N LYS A 208 9.28 -10.08 1.85
CA LYS A 208 9.11 -10.58 3.22
C LYS A 208 7.83 -10.03 3.85
N VAL A 209 7.57 -8.73 3.70
CA VAL A 209 6.32 -8.10 4.18
C VAL A 209 5.11 -8.61 3.39
N CYS A 210 5.22 -8.79 2.07
CA CYS A 210 4.12 -9.37 1.29
C CYS A 210 3.79 -10.80 1.75
N ARG A 211 4.81 -11.61 2.06
CA ARG A 211 4.66 -13.00 2.52
C ARG A 211 3.92 -13.09 3.85
N SER A 212 4.18 -12.17 4.78
CA SER A 212 3.54 -12.18 6.11
C SER A 212 2.03 -11.90 6.05
N HIS A 213 1.56 -11.25 4.99
CA HIS A 213 0.14 -10.99 4.74
C HIS A 213 -0.52 -12.00 3.79
N ALA A 214 0.25 -12.78 3.02
CA ALA A 214 -0.27 -13.78 2.08
C ALA A 214 -0.98 -14.97 2.75
N HIS A 215 -0.56 -15.34 3.96
CA HIS A 215 -0.99 -16.57 4.65
C HIS A 215 -2.06 -16.34 5.74
N LYS A 216 -2.44 -15.08 6.00
CA LYS A 216 -3.39 -14.72 7.07
C LYS A 216 -4.87 -14.85 6.65
N ARG A 217 -5.21 -15.45 5.49
CA ARG A 217 -6.58 -15.57 4.97
C ARG A 217 -6.87 -16.88 4.25
#